data_AF-A0A1Z4V519-F1
#
_entry.id   AF-A0A1Z4V519-F1
#
_cell.length_a   1.000
_cell.length_b   1.000
_cell.length_c   1.000
_cell.angle_alpha   90.00
_cell.angle_beta   90.00
_cell.angle_gamma   90.00
#
_symmetry.space_group_name_H-M   'P 1'
#
loop_
_entity.id
_entity.type
_entity.pdbx_description
1 polymer ?
#
loop_
_entity_poly.entity_id
_entity_poly.type
_entity_poly.pdbx_seq_one_letter_code
_entity_poly.pdbx_strand_id
1 'polypeptide(L)'
;MNIYFLVEGDTEEKVYKAWLKYLLPELTRIGLPHQVDHNNYYLLNTKGQPGIIYRHLPDAIANIQGYSKYNYLVICLDAEEVTIDYKKKEIYKCLKSQNIDLGNIQFHIIVQNRCFDTWCLGNKGIYPLQPEISPLLDYTNYYDVSVNCPEIMGKQNFNTHAQFHKDYLKELFKINNLKHYKITNEVIKEEYLEQLIARVQNETEHLPTFQTFIEFCNMIKSKL
;
A
#
# COMPACT_ATOMS: atom_id res chain seq x y z
N MET A 1 -17.97 -3.92 12.67
CA MET A 1 -17.48 -3.14 11.52
C MET A 1 -17.08 -4.05 10.37
N ASN A 2 -17.50 -3.78 9.13
CA ASN A 2 -17.16 -4.61 7.98
C ASN A 2 -16.51 -3.81 6.84
N ILE A 3 -15.39 -4.30 6.31
CA ILE A 3 -14.56 -3.58 5.35
C ILE A 3 -14.32 -4.42 4.10
N TYR A 4 -14.47 -3.81 2.93
CA TYR A 4 -14.11 -4.40 1.65
C TYR A 4 -12.86 -3.71 1.11
N PHE A 5 -11.77 -4.44 0.95
CA PHE A 5 -10.52 -3.94 0.35
C PHE A 5 -10.40 -4.37 -1.11
N LEU A 6 -10.02 -3.44 -1.96
CA LEU A 6 -9.50 -3.65 -3.32
C LEU A 6 -8.01 -3.35 -3.30
N VAL A 7 -7.17 -4.30 -3.68
CA VAL A 7 -5.72 -4.11 -3.77
C VAL A 7 -5.23 -4.45 -5.18
N GLU A 8 -4.18 -3.77 -5.60
CA GLU A 8 -3.67 -3.87 -6.97
C GLU A 8 -3.08 -5.25 -7.30
N GLY A 9 -2.10 -5.74 -6.54
CA GLY A 9 -1.35 -6.93 -6.90
C GLY A 9 -1.12 -7.94 -5.77
N ASP A 10 -0.29 -8.95 -6.08
CA ASP A 10 0.03 -10.07 -5.19
C ASP A 10 0.90 -9.64 -3.99
N THR A 11 1.72 -8.60 -4.14
CA THR A 11 2.55 -8.08 -3.05
C THR A 11 1.66 -7.40 -2.03
N GLU A 12 0.83 -6.47 -2.48
CA GLU A 12 -0.13 -5.72 -1.68
C GLU A 12 -1.09 -6.69 -0.97
N GLU A 13 -1.61 -7.69 -1.68
CA GLU A 13 -2.47 -8.71 -1.07
C GLU A 13 -1.82 -9.39 0.13
N LYS A 14 -0.55 -9.78 0.03
CA LYS A 14 0.16 -10.46 1.12
C LYS A 14 0.48 -9.50 2.25
N VAL A 15 0.98 -8.31 1.91
CA VAL A 15 1.42 -7.34 2.90
C VAL A 15 0.25 -6.75 3.67
N TYR A 16 -0.83 -6.32 3.01
CA TYR A 16 -2.02 -5.81 3.70
C TYR A 16 -2.66 -6.88 4.61
N LYS A 17 -2.73 -8.15 4.20
CA LYS A 17 -3.21 -9.21 5.09
C LYS A 17 -2.39 -9.33 6.38
N ALA A 18 -1.07 -9.22 6.28
CA ALA A 18 -0.19 -9.29 7.43
C ALA A 18 -0.29 -8.02 8.28
N TRP A 19 -0.18 -6.85 7.67
CA TRP A 19 -0.20 -5.57 8.38
C TRP A 19 -1.54 -5.31 9.06
N LEU A 20 -2.68 -5.64 8.43
CA LEU A 20 -3.99 -5.51 9.06
C LEU A 20 -4.12 -6.43 10.28
N LYS A 21 -3.45 -7.58 10.31
CA LYS A 21 -3.45 -8.46 11.49
C LYS A 21 -2.75 -7.80 12.69
N TYR A 22 -1.70 -7.02 12.47
CA TYR A 22 -1.01 -6.29 13.54
C TYR A 22 -1.76 -5.00 13.93
N LEU A 23 -2.28 -4.27 12.93
CA LEU A 23 -2.90 -2.95 13.14
C LEU A 23 -4.35 -3.04 13.63
N LEU A 24 -5.10 -4.05 13.17
CA LEU A 24 -6.52 -4.25 13.42
C LEU A 24 -6.80 -5.73 13.79
N PRO A 25 -6.21 -6.24 14.89
CA PRO A 25 -6.30 -7.65 15.26
C PRO A 25 -7.73 -8.13 15.54
N GLU A 26 -8.67 -7.22 15.83
CA GLU A 26 -10.08 -7.50 16.06
C GLU A 26 -10.84 -7.79 14.76
N LEU A 27 -10.28 -7.46 13.58
CA LEU A 27 -10.88 -7.78 12.28
C LEU A 27 -10.48 -9.17 11.80
N THR A 28 -11.48 -9.99 11.49
CA THR A 28 -11.28 -11.33 10.92
C THR A 28 -11.40 -11.31 9.40
N ARG A 29 -10.43 -11.90 8.69
CA ARG A 29 -10.50 -12.05 7.24
C ARG A 29 -11.53 -13.10 6.84
N ILE A 30 -12.41 -12.78 5.90
CA ILE A 30 -13.29 -13.75 5.24
C ILE A 30 -12.79 -14.12 3.84
N GLY A 31 -13.14 -15.32 3.37
CA GLY A 31 -12.69 -15.87 2.09
C GLY A 31 -13.54 -15.43 0.90
N LEU A 32 -14.83 -15.18 1.13
CA LEU A 32 -15.81 -14.79 0.11
C LEU A 32 -16.62 -13.59 0.60
N PRO A 33 -17.04 -12.68 -0.28
CA PRO A 33 -17.64 -11.41 0.13
C PRO A 33 -19.01 -11.57 0.80
N HIS A 34 -19.75 -12.65 0.53
CA HIS A 34 -21.05 -12.92 1.16
C HIS A 34 -20.94 -13.48 2.58
N GLN A 35 -19.75 -13.91 3.01
CA GLN A 35 -19.52 -14.46 4.36
C GLN A 35 -19.44 -13.36 5.44
N VAL A 36 -19.63 -12.10 5.05
CA VAL A 36 -19.51 -10.95 5.93
C VAL A 36 -20.58 -10.96 7.02
N ASP A 37 -20.15 -10.72 8.25
CA ASP A 37 -21.02 -10.62 9.41
C ASP A 37 -20.61 -9.51 10.39
N HIS A 38 -19.75 -9.78 11.36
CA HIS A 38 -19.31 -8.79 12.35
C HIS A 38 -17.78 -8.76 12.45
N ASN A 39 -17.22 -7.55 12.45
CA ASN A 39 -15.77 -7.31 12.55
C ASN A 39 -15.00 -8.13 11.51
N ASN A 40 -15.45 -8.04 10.26
CA ASN A 40 -14.83 -8.77 9.16
C ASN A 40 -14.19 -7.83 8.13
N TYR A 41 -13.16 -8.33 7.47
CA TYR A 41 -12.71 -7.73 6.22
C TYR A 41 -12.63 -8.77 5.10
N TYR A 42 -13.08 -8.35 3.92
CA TYR A 42 -12.82 -9.04 2.67
C TYR A 42 -11.75 -8.28 1.89
N LEU A 43 -10.86 -8.99 1.21
CA LEU A 43 -9.80 -8.38 0.41
C LEU A 43 -9.72 -9.07 -0.95
N LEU A 44 -9.95 -8.28 -2.00
CA LEU A 44 -9.87 -8.68 -3.39
C LEU A 44 -8.58 -8.16 -4.02
N ASN A 45 -7.75 -9.08 -4.51
CA ASN A 45 -6.63 -8.76 -5.39
C ASN A 45 -7.14 -8.64 -6.83
N THR A 46 -6.86 -7.50 -7.45
CA THR A 46 -7.39 -7.12 -8.77
C THR A 46 -6.47 -7.47 -9.93
N LYS A 47 -5.32 -8.09 -9.66
CA LYS A 47 -4.34 -8.55 -10.65
C LYS A 47 -3.78 -7.43 -11.53
N GLY A 48 -3.65 -6.23 -10.97
CA GLY A 48 -2.95 -5.09 -11.54
C GLY A 48 -3.83 -4.04 -12.22
N GLN A 49 -3.18 -3.01 -12.74
CA GLN A 49 -3.79 -1.96 -13.57
C GLN A 49 -4.03 -2.42 -15.02
N PRO A 50 -4.96 -1.78 -15.75
CA PRO A 50 -5.89 -0.74 -15.30
C PRO A 50 -7.18 -1.32 -14.67
N GLY A 51 -7.23 -2.64 -14.47
CA GLY A 51 -8.45 -3.37 -14.11
C GLY A 51 -9.06 -2.94 -12.78
N ILE A 52 -8.23 -2.53 -11.81
CA ILE A 52 -8.71 -2.13 -10.48
C ILE A 52 -9.74 -1.00 -10.54
N ILE A 53 -9.53 0.02 -11.38
CA ILE A 53 -10.40 1.21 -11.46
C ILE A 53 -11.63 0.94 -12.35
N TYR A 54 -11.43 0.41 -13.55
CA TYR A 54 -12.49 0.39 -14.57
C TYR A 54 -13.37 -0.86 -14.54
N ARG A 55 -12.88 -1.95 -13.93
CA ARG A 55 -13.61 -3.23 -13.85
C ARG A 55 -13.92 -3.61 -12.41
N HIS A 56 -12.89 -3.75 -11.58
CA HIS A 56 -13.05 -4.35 -10.26
C HIS A 56 -13.71 -3.42 -9.24
N LEU A 57 -13.49 -2.10 -9.32
CA LEU A 57 -14.17 -1.14 -8.46
C LEU A 57 -15.69 -1.14 -8.66
N PRO A 58 -16.23 -1.03 -9.90
CA PRO A 58 -17.66 -1.22 -10.14
C PRO A 58 -18.21 -2.55 -9.62
N ASP A 59 -17.52 -3.67 -9.92
CA ASP A 59 -17.93 -5.01 -9.48
C ASP A 59 -17.96 -5.11 -7.94
N ALA A 60 -17.00 -4.51 -7.25
CA ALA A 60 -16.95 -4.50 -5.79
C ALA A 60 -18.11 -3.69 -5.18
N ILE A 61 -18.43 -2.53 -5.77
CA ILE A 61 -19.56 -1.70 -5.29
C ILE A 61 -20.88 -2.46 -5.47
N ALA A 62 -21.10 -3.08 -6.63
CA ALA A 62 -22.28 -3.90 -6.87
C ALA A 62 -22.40 -5.06 -5.86
N ASN A 63 -21.29 -5.73 -5.56
CA ASN A 63 -21.23 -6.78 -4.53
C ASN A 63 -21.59 -6.23 -3.15
N ILE A 64 -20.99 -5.11 -2.74
CA ILE A 64 -21.25 -4.52 -1.43
C ILE A 64 -22.73 -4.16 -1.26
N GLN A 65 -23.31 -3.52 -2.27
CA GLN A 65 -24.72 -3.15 -2.26
C GLN A 65 -25.63 -4.39 -2.16
N GLY A 66 -25.28 -5.46 -2.89
CA GLY A 66 -26.01 -6.73 -2.85
C GLY A 66 -26.03 -7.39 -1.46
N TYR A 67 -24.95 -7.25 -0.67
CA TYR A 67 -24.90 -7.82 0.68
C TYR A 67 -25.38 -6.87 1.78
N SER A 68 -25.31 -5.55 1.56
CA SER A 68 -25.77 -4.50 2.49
C SER A 68 -25.20 -4.58 3.91
N LYS A 69 -24.08 -5.28 4.11
CA LYS A 69 -23.42 -5.49 5.42
C LYS A 69 -22.08 -4.77 5.56
N TYR A 70 -21.50 -4.25 4.48
CA TYR A 70 -20.23 -3.53 4.55
C TYR A 70 -20.44 -2.07 4.93
N ASN A 71 -19.54 -1.57 5.77
CA ASN A 71 -19.52 -0.17 6.19
C ASN A 71 -18.51 0.65 5.37
N TYR A 72 -17.40 0.02 4.95
CA TYR A 72 -16.31 0.67 4.24
C TYR A 72 -15.95 -0.06 2.94
N LEU A 73 -15.63 0.73 1.93
CA LEU A 73 -14.88 0.30 0.74
C LEU A 73 -13.55 1.03 0.73
N VAL A 74 -12.46 0.29 0.62
CA VAL A 74 -11.10 0.82 0.61
C VAL A 74 -10.40 0.35 -0.66
N ILE A 75 -9.91 1.27 -1.47
CA ILE A 75 -9.10 0.95 -2.65
C ILE A 75 -7.64 1.37 -2.38
N CYS A 76 -6.73 0.42 -2.56
CA CYS A 76 -5.28 0.60 -2.43
C CYS A 76 -4.62 0.39 -3.80
N LEU A 77 -3.95 1.40 -4.34
CA LEU A 77 -3.35 1.37 -5.68
C LEU A 77 -2.12 2.27 -5.83
N ASP A 78 -1.20 1.87 -6.70
CA ASP A 78 0.03 2.62 -6.93
C ASP A 78 -0.25 3.91 -7.73
N ALA A 79 0.49 4.98 -7.43
CA ALA A 79 0.47 6.20 -8.25
C ALA A 79 1.24 6.03 -9.57
N GLU A 80 2.18 5.09 -9.61
CA GLU A 80 3.12 4.85 -10.72
C GLU A 80 3.81 6.15 -11.18
N GLU A 81 3.55 6.58 -12.42
CA GLU A 81 4.15 7.76 -13.05
C GLU A 81 3.22 8.99 -13.01
N VAL A 82 2.09 8.92 -12.31
CA VAL A 82 1.16 10.04 -12.17
C VAL A 82 1.08 10.54 -10.73
N THR A 83 0.35 11.65 -10.53
CA THR A 83 0.15 12.21 -9.19
C THR A 83 -0.95 11.47 -8.43
N ILE A 84 -0.90 11.54 -7.10
CA ILE A 84 -1.97 11.05 -6.21
C ILE A 84 -3.33 11.65 -6.61
N ASP A 85 -3.36 12.96 -6.86
CA ASP A 85 -4.57 13.67 -7.27
C ASP A 85 -5.11 13.19 -8.61
N TYR A 86 -4.24 12.84 -9.56
CA TYR A 86 -4.66 12.27 -10.83
C TYR A 86 -5.37 10.93 -10.60
N LYS A 87 -4.78 10.02 -9.81
CA LYS A 87 -5.42 8.72 -9.49
C LYS A 87 -6.76 8.89 -8.79
N LYS A 88 -6.85 9.78 -7.80
CA LYS A 88 -8.12 10.11 -7.13
C LYS A 88 -9.17 10.62 -8.13
N LYS A 89 -8.79 11.56 -9.00
CA LYS A 89 -9.69 12.09 -10.05
C LYS A 89 -10.13 11.02 -11.04
N GLU A 90 -9.25 10.10 -11.41
CA GLU A 90 -9.55 8.99 -12.31
C GLU A 90 -10.59 8.03 -11.70
N ILE A 91 -10.43 7.69 -10.42
CA ILE A 91 -11.41 6.89 -9.66
C ILE A 91 -12.77 7.58 -9.64
N TYR A 92 -12.84 8.85 -9.23
CA TYR A 92 -14.12 9.58 -9.20
C TYR A 92 -14.73 9.78 -10.59
N LYS A 93 -13.90 9.93 -11.63
CA LYS A 93 -14.37 9.97 -13.02
C LYS A 93 -15.00 8.64 -13.42
N CYS A 94 -14.41 7.50 -13.04
CA CYS A 94 -14.98 6.17 -13.27
C CYS A 94 -16.37 6.06 -12.62
N LEU A 95 -16.46 6.35 -11.32
CA LEU A 95 -17.72 6.31 -10.56
C LEU A 95 -18.80 7.18 -11.21
N LYS A 96 -18.46 8.42 -11.56
CA LYS A 96 -19.39 9.34 -12.23
C LYS A 96 -19.81 8.85 -13.61
N SER A 97 -18.87 8.34 -14.41
CA SER A 97 -19.16 7.88 -15.78
C SER A 97 -20.09 6.67 -15.83
N GLN A 98 -20.08 5.86 -14.77
CA GLN A 98 -20.92 4.67 -14.64
C GLN A 98 -22.19 4.93 -13.79
N ASN A 99 -22.45 6.18 -13.40
CA ASN A 99 -23.56 6.57 -12.52
C ASN A 99 -23.62 5.72 -11.22
N ILE A 100 -22.46 5.42 -10.66
CA ILE A 100 -22.37 4.60 -9.44
C ILE A 100 -22.65 5.49 -8.22
N ASP A 101 -23.70 5.13 -7.48
CA ASP A 101 -23.99 5.69 -6.16
C ASP A 101 -23.37 4.79 -5.07
N LEU A 102 -22.66 5.38 -4.11
CA LEU A 102 -22.06 4.65 -2.99
C LEU A 102 -23.03 4.48 -1.81
N GLY A 103 -24.18 5.16 -1.83
CA GLY A 103 -25.14 5.16 -0.73
C GLY A 103 -24.48 5.54 0.59
N ASN A 104 -24.65 4.69 1.61
CA ASN A 104 -24.08 4.92 2.95
C ASN A 104 -22.66 4.36 3.13
N ILE A 105 -22.07 3.76 2.09
CA ILE A 105 -20.73 3.16 2.17
C ILE A 105 -19.69 4.27 2.32
N GLN A 106 -18.84 4.16 3.34
CA GLN A 106 -17.70 5.06 3.50
C GLN A 106 -16.59 4.63 2.55
N PHE A 107 -16.24 5.50 1.59
CA PHE A 107 -15.24 5.20 0.56
C PHE A 107 -13.91 5.86 0.83
N HIS A 108 -12.85 5.05 0.93
CA HIS A 108 -11.48 5.50 1.17
C HIS A 108 -10.56 5.11 0.02
N ILE A 109 -9.72 6.05 -0.41
CA ILE A 109 -8.72 5.85 -1.47
C ILE A 109 -7.34 6.02 -0.85
N ILE A 110 -6.56 4.94 -0.86
CA ILE A 110 -5.17 4.89 -0.42
C ILE A 110 -4.32 4.76 -1.67
N VAL A 111 -3.54 5.79 -2.00
CA VAL A 111 -2.65 5.77 -3.17
C VAL A 111 -1.21 5.66 -2.68
N GLN A 112 -0.46 4.63 -3.06
CA GLN A 112 0.98 4.57 -2.72
C GLN A 112 1.77 5.49 -3.65
N ASN A 113 2.48 6.47 -3.10
CA ASN A 113 3.33 7.36 -3.88
C ASN A 113 4.80 6.93 -3.79
N ARG A 114 5.45 6.38 -4.82
CA ARG A 114 4.97 6.12 -6.19
C ARG A 114 4.42 4.70 -6.38
N CYS A 115 4.94 3.75 -5.61
CA CYS A 115 4.54 2.35 -5.63
C CYS A 115 4.75 1.72 -4.25
N PHE A 116 4.24 0.52 -4.01
CA PHE A 116 4.41 -0.17 -2.72
C PHE A 116 5.89 -0.34 -2.30
N ASP A 117 6.80 -0.62 -3.25
CA ASP A 117 8.24 -0.71 -2.98
C ASP A 117 8.81 0.61 -2.43
N THR A 118 8.19 1.75 -2.77
CA THR A 118 8.57 3.08 -2.24
C THR A 118 8.31 3.18 -0.74
N TRP A 119 7.18 2.66 -0.26
CA TRP A 119 6.92 2.59 1.18
C TRP A 119 7.93 1.68 1.87
N CYS A 120 8.29 0.56 1.24
CA CYS A 120 9.25 -0.38 1.81
C CYS A 120 10.65 0.24 1.98
N LEU A 121 11.10 1.09 1.05
CA LEU A 121 12.34 1.88 1.19
C LEU A 121 12.33 2.83 2.41
N GLY A 122 11.17 3.05 3.01
CA GLY A 122 11.01 3.80 4.24
C GLY A 122 11.72 3.16 5.44
N ASN A 123 11.96 1.85 5.44
CA ASN A 123 12.55 1.18 6.60
C ASN A 123 14.05 1.54 6.71
N LYS A 124 14.42 2.35 7.69
CA LYS A 124 15.82 2.74 7.91
C LYS A 124 16.67 1.59 8.44
N GLY A 125 16.06 0.61 9.11
CA GLY A 125 16.74 -0.54 9.69
C GLY A 125 17.34 -1.51 8.66
N ILE A 126 16.88 -1.46 7.41
CA ILE A 126 17.50 -2.24 6.31
C ILE A 126 18.64 -1.47 5.62
N TYR A 127 18.98 -0.26 6.06
CA TYR A 127 20.05 0.50 5.45
C TYR A 127 21.41 0.14 6.06
N PRO A 128 22.42 -0.23 5.24
CA PRO A 128 23.75 -0.52 5.78
C PRO A 128 24.42 0.76 6.29
N LEU A 129 25.27 0.63 7.31
CA LEU A 129 26.03 1.77 7.86
C LEU A 129 26.93 2.44 6.81
N GLN A 130 27.47 1.67 5.87
CA GLN A 130 28.31 2.15 4.78
C GLN A 130 27.98 1.37 3.50
N PRO A 131 27.23 1.97 2.55
CA PRO A 131 27.00 1.35 1.25
C PRO A 131 28.25 1.52 0.39
N GLU A 132 29.13 0.52 0.37
CA GLU A 132 30.42 0.60 -0.33
C GLU A 132 30.40 -0.02 -1.73
N ILE A 133 29.34 -0.75 -2.08
CA ILE A 133 29.30 -1.61 -3.27
C ILE A 133 28.22 -1.13 -4.24
N SER A 134 28.63 -0.90 -5.50
CA SER A 134 27.71 -0.65 -6.62
C SER A 134 26.88 -1.92 -6.92
N PRO A 135 25.56 -1.80 -7.21
CA PRO A 135 24.87 -0.56 -7.54
C PRO A 135 24.26 0.20 -6.36
N LEU A 136 24.27 -0.34 -5.13
CA LEU A 136 23.71 0.36 -3.97
C LEU A 136 24.39 1.71 -3.72
N LEU A 137 25.72 1.77 -3.77
CA LEU A 137 26.47 3.02 -3.61
C LEU A 137 26.00 4.10 -4.61
N ASP A 138 25.75 3.72 -5.87
CA ASP A 138 25.30 4.66 -6.90
C ASP A 138 23.88 5.16 -6.61
N TYR A 139 23.01 4.28 -6.13
CA TYR A 139 21.64 4.63 -5.75
C TYR A 139 21.62 5.55 -4.51
N THR A 140 22.44 5.26 -3.51
CA THR A 140 22.65 6.11 -2.33
C THR A 140 23.16 7.49 -2.72
N ASN A 141 24.18 7.56 -3.58
CA ASN A 141 24.75 8.83 -4.04
C ASN A 141 23.74 9.66 -4.84
N TYR A 142 22.86 9.02 -5.59
CA TYR A 142 21.75 9.69 -6.28
C TYR A 142 20.69 10.18 -5.29
N TYR A 143 20.28 9.32 -4.35
CA TYR A 143 19.26 9.63 -3.36
C TYR A 143 19.38 8.70 -2.13
N ASP A 144 19.82 9.26 -1.01
CA ASP A 144 19.93 8.51 0.24
C ASP A 144 18.57 8.41 0.95
N VAL A 145 17.92 7.23 0.88
CA VAL A 145 16.62 6.97 1.51
C VAL A 145 16.70 6.77 3.03
N SER A 146 17.90 6.60 3.59
CA SER A 146 18.10 6.51 5.05
C SER A 146 17.84 7.85 5.74
N VAL A 147 18.08 8.95 5.01
CA VAL A 147 17.88 10.32 5.50
C VAL A 147 16.68 11.00 4.83
N ASN A 148 16.44 10.77 3.54
CA ASN A 148 15.41 11.49 2.77
C ASN A 148 14.16 10.64 2.53
N CYS A 149 13.00 11.29 2.37
CA CYS A 149 11.70 10.65 2.12
C CYS A 149 11.67 9.89 0.78
N PRO A 150 11.45 8.56 0.76
CA PRO A 150 11.40 7.80 -0.49
C PRO A 150 10.30 8.25 -1.46
N GLU A 151 9.20 8.84 -0.98
CA GLU A 151 8.08 9.24 -1.85
C GLU A 151 8.38 10.47 -2.74
N ILE A 152 9.43 11.23 -2.42
CA ILE A 152 9.92 12.33 -3.26
C ILE A 152 11.18 11.95 -4.06
N MET A 153 11.61 10.68 -3.96
CA MET A 153 12.72 10.15 -4.74
C MET A 153 12.35 10.12 -6.22
N GLY A 154 13.26 10.64 -7.07
CA GLY A 154 13.15 10.54 -8.51
C GLY A 154 13.54 9.15 -9.02
N LYS A 155 13.53 8.98 -10.35
CA LYS A 155 14.14 7.82 -11.01
C LYS A 155 15.44 8.23 -11.68
N GLN A 156 16.49 7.45 -11.48
CA GLN A 156 17.77 7.63 -12.19
C GLN A 156 17.59 7.27 -13.68
N ASN A 157 18.52 6.52 -14.29
CA ASN A 157 18.45 6.16 -15.71
C ASN A 157 17.44 5.02 -16.01
N PHE A 158 16.40 4.87 -15.19
CA PHE A 158 15.36 3.86 -15.31
C PHE A 158 14.15 4.40 -16.07
N ASN A 159 13.41 3.51 -16.73
CA ASN A 159 12.21 3.92 -17.48
C ASN A 159 11.09 4.40 -16.56
N THR A 160 10.94 3.81 -15.37
CA THR A 160 9.89 4.15 -14.38
C THR A 160 10.44 4.25 -12.96
N HIS A 161 9.76 5.00 -12.09
CA HIS A 161 10.03 5.09 -10.66
C HIS A 161 9.89 3.73 -10.01
N ALA A 162 8.84 2.98 -10.35
CA ALA A 162 8.62 1.63 -9.84
C ALA A 162 9.81 0.69 -10.13
N GLN A 163 10.41 0.74 -11.33
CA GLN A 163 11.60 -0.05 -11.64
C GLN A 163 12.78 0.34 -10.76
N PHE A 164 13.08 1.65 -10.67
CA PHE A 164 14.20 2.13 -9.85
C PHE A 164 14.02 1.82 -8.37
N HIS A 165 12.84 2.11 -7.80
CA HIS A 165 12.57 1.96 -6.38
C HIS A 165 12.63 0.48 -5.97
N LYS A 166 12.10 -0.40 -6.83
CA LYS A 166 12.19 -1.85 -6.66
C LYS A 166 13.63 -2.35 -6.72
N ASP A 167 14.44 -1.87 -7.66
CA ASP A 167 15.83 -2.30 -7.78
C ASP A 167 16.68 -1.77 -6.62
N TYR A 168 16.48 -0.52 -6.18
CA TYR A 168 17.08 0.00 -4.95
C TYR A 168 16.72 -0.85 -3.74
N LEU A 169 15.43 -1.17 -3.56
CA LEU A 169 14.98 -2.02 -2.46
C LEU A 169 15.67 -3.39 -2.51
N LYS A 170 15.74 -4.03 -3.69
CA LYS A 170 16.45 -5.31 -3.86
C LYS A 170 17.91 -5.23 -3.42
N GLU A 171 18.63 -4.17 -3.78
CA GLU A 171 20.04 -4.04 -3.39
C GLU A 171 20.22 -3.90 -1.88
N LEU A 172 19.33 -3.16 -1.21
CA LEU A 172 19.32 -3.09 0.26
C LEU A 172 19.11 -4.48 0.89
N PHE A 173 18.16 -5.26 0.38
CA PHE A 173 17.94 -6.63 0.86
C PHE A 173 19.12 -7.57 0.56
N LYS A 174 19.76 -7.43 -0.60
CA LYS A 174 20.93 -8.27 -0.98
C LYS A 174 22.11 -8.06 -0.04
N ILE A 175 22.40 -6.82 0.35
CA ILE A 175 23.55 -6.49 1.20
C ILE A 175 23.35 -6.97 2.65
N ASN A 176 22.11 -6.97 3.15
CA ASN A 176 21.79 -7.50 4.48
C ASN A 176 21.73 -9.04 4.54
N ASN A 177 22.32 -9.75 3.58
CA ASN A 177 22.30 -11.23 3.47
C ASN A 177 20.88 -11.85 3.42
N LEU A 178 19.87 -11.07 3.06
CA LEU A 178 18.50 -11.57 2.83
C LEU A 178 18.34 -12.12 1.40
N LYS A 179 19.46 -12.57 0.79
CA LYS A 179 19.57 -12.98 -0.62
C LYS A 179 18.65 -14.14 -1.03
N HIS A 180 18.22 -14.95 -0.07
CA HIS A 180 17.36 -16.12 -0.31
C HIS A 180 15.87 -15.89 -0.03
N TYR A 181 15.50 -14.70 0.45
CA TYR A 181 14.13 -14.38 0.82
C TYR A 181 13.46 -13.53 -0.26
N LYS A 182 12.21 -13.89 -0.58
CA LYS A 182 11.35 -12.97 -1.32
C LYS A 182 11.16 -11.74 -0.44
N ILE A 183 11.41 -10.53 -0.95
CA ILE A 183 11.26 -9.25 -0.22
C ILE A 183 9.95 -9.21 0.58
N THR A 184 8.86 -9.71 -0.03
CA THR A 184 7.54 -9.82 0.63
C THR A 184 7.57 -10.57 1.97
N ASN A 185 8.39 -11.61 2.13
CA ASN A 185 8.48 -12.38 3.38
C ASN A 185 9.10 -11.58 4.53
N GLU A 186 9.92 -10.58 4.22
CA GLU A 186 10.51 -9.69 5.21
C GLU A 186 9.56 -8.53 5.51
N VAL A 187 8.95 -7.95 4.49
CA VAL A 187 8.03 -6.81 4.62
C VAL A 187 6.75 -7.16 5.38
N ILE A 188 6.30 -8.42 5.36
CA ILE A 188 5.12 -8.88 6.13
C ILE A 188 5.37 -9.01 7.63
N LYS A 189 6.61 -8.89 8.11
CA LYS A 189 6.94 -9.01 9.54
C LYS A 189 6.48 -7.78 10.31
N GLU A 190 6.07 -7.97 11.56
CA GLU A 190 5.62 -6.89 12.44
C GLU A 190 6.73 -5.87 12.66
N GLU A 191 7.97 -6.34 12.90
CA GLU A 191 9.11 -5.46 13.14
C GLU A 191 9.40 -4.56 11.93
N TYR A 192 9.13 -5.04 10.70
CA TYR A 192 9.29 -4.21 9.51
C TYR A 192 8.28 -3.07 9.48
N LEU A 193 7.03 -3.37 9.80
CA LEU A 193 5.96 -2.37 9.88
C LEU A 193 6.23 -1.36 11.00
N GLU A 194 6.68 -1.82 12.17
CA GLU A 194 7.04 -0.96 13.30
C GLU A 194 8.14 0.05 12.92
N GLN A 195 9.15 -0.36 12.14
CA GLN A 195 10.18 0.57 11.66
C GLN A 195 9.62 1.64 10.71
N LEU A 196 8.65 1.30 9.84
CA LEU A 196 7.98 2.28 9.00
C LEU A 196 7.13 3.26 9.83
N ILE A 197 6.41 2.75 10.84
CA ILE A 197 5.62 3.57 11.76
C ILE A 197 6.53 4.51 12.56
N ALA A 198 7.63 3.99 13.11
CA ALA A 198 8.61 4.77 13.85
C ALA A 198 9.19 5.89 12.99
N ARG A 199 9.47 5.63 11.71
CA ARG A 199 9.93 6.66 10.78
C ARG A 199 8.93 7.81 10.65
N VAL A 200 7.67 7.52 10.37
CA VAL A 200 6.66 8.60 10.16
C VAL A 200 6.28 9.32 11.45
N GLN A 201 6.48 8.69 12.61
CA GLN A 201 6.33 9.34 13.91
C GLN A 201 7.48 10.30 14.22
N ASN A 202 8.71 9.92 13.87
CA ASN A 202 9.91 10.74 14.10
C ASN A 202 10.10 11.83 13.04
N GLU A 203 9.65 11.57 11.81
CA GLU A 203 9.79 12.44 10.65
C GLU A 203 8.42 12.60 9.98
N THR A 204 7.61 13.53 10.48
CA THR A 204 6.19 13.70 10.07
C THR A 204 6.00 14.07 8.60
N GLU A 205 7.04 14.57 7.93
CA GLU A 205 7.02 14.87 6.49
C GLU A 205 7.34 13.63 5.62
N HIS A 206 7.73 12.51 6.22
CA HIS A 206 8.11 11.29 5.51
C HIS A 206 6.93 10.36 5.27
N LEU A 207 6.91 9.74 4.09
CA LEU A 207 5.91 8.76 3.66
C LEU A 207 4.45 9.23 3.89
N PRO A 208 4.05 10.44 3.43
CA PRO A 208 2.71 10.97 3.69
C PRO A 208 1.59 10.06 3.19
N THR A 209 1.81 9.28 2.12
CA THR A 209 0.78 8.33 1.68
C THR A 209 0.71 7.07 2.53
N PHE A 210 1.82 6.60 3.11
CA PHE A 210 1.79 5.56 4.14
C PHE A 210 1.10 6.05 5.42
N GLN A 211 1.33 7.30 5.81
CA GLN A 211 0.62 7.91 6.94
C GLN A 211 -0.90 7.89 6.73
N THR A 212 -1.38 8.17 5.51
CA THR A 212 -2.82 8.06 5.17
C THR A 212 -3.37 6.66 5.45
N PHE A 213 -2.59 5.59 5.18
CA PHE A 213 -3.00 4.21 5.51
C PHE A 213 -3.02 3.96 7.03
N ILE A 214 -2.03 4.46 7.76
CA ILE A 214 -1.97 4.33 9.23
C ILE A 214 -3.11 5.10 9.90
N GLU A 215 -3.40 6.32 9.46
CA GLU A 215 -4.53 7.13 9.91
C GLU A 215 -5.86 6.42 9.66
N PHE A 216 -6.03 5.82 8.47
CA PHE A 216 -7.20 4.99 8.19
C PHE A 216 -7.32 3.84 9.20
N CYS A 217 -6.24 3.10 9.45
CA CYS A 217 -6.26 2.01 10.42
C CYS A 217 -6.59 2.50 11.84
N ASN A 218 -5.99 3.59 12.29
CA ASN A 218 -6.27 4.18 13.61
C ASN A 218 -7.74 4.63 13.73
N MET A 219 -8.31 5.19 12.67
CA MET A 219 -9.71 5.60 12.61
C MET A 219 -10.67 4.40 12.60
N ILE A 220 -10.29 3.27 12.02
CA ILE A 220 -11.06 2.03 12.15
C ILE A 220 -10.95 1.47 13.57
N LYS A 221 -9.74 1.43 14.13
CA LYS A 221 -9.47 0.91 15.48
C LYS A 221 -10.29 1.62 16.56
N SER A 222 -10.48 2.94 16.45
CA SER A 222 -11.30 3.70 17.40
C SER A 222 -12.81 3.45 17.28
N LYS A 223 -13.26 2.72 16.25
CA LYS A 223 -14.66 2.40 15.96
C LYS A 223 -14.97 0.90 16.11
N LEU A 224 -13.98 0.07 16.40
CA LEU A 224 -14.13 -1.36 16.69
C LEU A 224 -14.48 -1.56 18.17
#